data_AF-A0AAD9GTV2-F1
#
_entry.id   AF-A0AAD9GTV2-F1
#
_cell.length_a   1.000
_cell.length_b   1.000
_cell.length_c   1.000
_cell.angle_alpha   90.00
_cell.angle_beta   90.00
_cell.angle_gamma   90.00
#
_symmetry.space_group_name_H-M   'P 1'
#
loop_
_entity.id
_entity.type
_entity.pdbx_description
1 polymer ?
#
loop_
_entity_poly.entity_id
_entity_poly.type
_entity_poly.pdbx_seq_one_letter_code
_entity_poly.pdbx_strand_id
1 'polypeptide(L)'
;MLHQIALAAIVLNAAAISQTAGHGNIIVPKPQGNAENPYYIGGPAGTIDMPEIIGSASYGDYYQAVDDWFTKNNVASLKEYITTYGTGISECGNTEKKGTAQAVPSDGYAQHDTLGNSHPGPCEIWCDDTRVFHDTNCVTTFSGQSPAKIPICNTACARGRGS
;
A
#
# COMPACT_ATOMS: atom_id res chain seq x y z
N MET A 1 -38.20 51.50 -31.97
CA MET A 1 -38.38 50.49 -30.91
C MET A 1 -37.97 49.15 -31.48
N LEU A 2 -36.73 48.72 -31.21
CA LEU A 2 -36.20 47.44 -31.65
C LEU A 2 -35.69 46.72 -30.40
N HIS A 3 -36.33 45.59 -30.07
CA HIS A 3 -36.00 44.74 -28.94
C HIS A 3 -34.64 44.07 -29.18
N GLN A 4 -33.73 44.14 -28.20
CA GLN A 4 -32.59 43.23 -28.15
C GLN A 4 -32.66 42.45 -26.83
N ILE A 5 -32.98 41.17 -26.96
CA ILE A 5 -32.93 40.17 -25.90
C ILE A 5 -31.46 39.78 -25.75
N ALA A 6 -30.87 40.10 -24.61
CA ALA A 6 -29.53 39.63 -24.26
C ALA A 6 -29.62 38.16 -23.80
N LEU A 7 -29.12 37.22 -24.62
CA LEU A 7 -28.84 35.86 -24.15
C LEU A 7 -27.49 35.84 -23.42
N ALA A 8 -27.52 35.68 -22.10
CA ALA A 8 -26.34 35.36 -21.31
C ALA A 8 -26.02 33.87 -21.47
N ALA A 9 -24.92 33.55 -22.17
CA ALA A 9 -24.40 32.18 -22.24
C ALA A 9 -23.66 31.87 -20.92
N ILE A 10 -24.27 31.04 -20.07
CA ILE A 10 -23.60 30.49 -18.89
C ILE A 10 -22.76 29.31 -19.36
N VAL A 11 -21.44 29.50 -19.45
CA VAL A 11 -20.49 28.41 -19.69
C VAL A 11 -20.16 27.77 -18.35
N LEU A 12 -20.79 26.62 -18.03
CA LEU A 12 -20.36 25.76 -16.93
C LEU A 12 -19.06 25.06 -17.35
N ASN A 13 -17.91 25.58 -16.92
CA ASN A 13 -16.66 24.83 -16.95
C ASN A 13 -16.70 23.76 -15.85
N ALA A 14 -17.09 22.54 -16.22
CA ALA A 14 -16.84 21.37 -15.38
C ALA A 14 -15.32 21.14 -15.38
N ALA A 15 -14.63 21.61 -14.35
CA ALA A 15 -13.24 21.26 -14.13
C ALA A 15 -13.17 19.74 -13.95
N ALA A 16 -12.66 19.04 -14.95
CA ALA A 16 -12.24 17.65 -14.80
C ALA A 16 -11.09 17.66 -13.77
N ILE A 17 -11.42 17.37 -12.52
CA ILE A 17 -10.43 17.11 -11.48
C ILE A 17 -9.69 15.87 -11.96
N SER A 18 -8.50 16.07 -12.52
CA SER A 18 -7.60 14.98 -12.82
C SER A 18 -7.28 14.31 -11.49
N GLN A 19 -7.84 13.13 -11.24
CA GLN A 19 -7.46 12.35 -10.08
C GLN A 19 -6.01 11.96 -10.33
N THR A 20 -5.08 12.64 -9.67
CA THR A 20 -3.72 12.14 -9.57
C THR A 20 -3.83 10.81 -8.86
N ALA A 21 -3.59 9.72 -9.57
CA ALA A 21 -3.46 8.41 -8.95
C ALA A 21 -2.27 8.52 -7.98
N GLY A 22 -2.55 8.70 -6.70
CA GLY A 22 -1.51 8.58 -5.69
C GLY A 22 -0.99 7.14 -5.77
N HIS A 23 0.28 6.97 -6.10
CA HIS A 23 0.94 5.67 -6.11
C HIS A 23 0.93 5.11 -4.68
N GLY A 24 0.58 3.83 -4.50
CA GLY A 24 0.49 3.26 -3.16
C GLY A 24 -0.70 2.33 -2.91
N ASN A 25 -1.61 2.15 -3.87
CA ASN A 25 -2.84 1.42 -3.61
C ASN A 25 -2.73 -0.05 -3.99
N ILE A 26 -3.15 -0.92 -3.07
CA ILE A 26 -3.62 -2.26 -3.43
C ILE A 26 -4.92 -2.09 -4.23
N ILE A 27 -4.91 -2.57 -5.48
CA ILE A 27 -6.06 -2.53 -6.38
C ILE A 27 -6.74 -3.89 -6.54
N VAL A 28 -6.02 -4.98 -6.23
CA VAL A 28 -6.56 -6.36 -6.22
C VAL A 28 -5.96 -7.14 -5.04
N PRO A 29 -6.77 -7.70 -4.12
CA PRO A 29 -8.20 -7.42 -3.96
C PRO A 29 -8.43 -5.95 -3.55
N LYS A 30 -9.48 -5.31 -4.08
CA LYS A 30 -9.74 -3.88 -3.84
C LYS A 30 -10.24 -3.64 -2.40
N PRO A 31 -9.47 -2.99 -1.52
CA PRO A 31 -9.92 -2.74 -0.15
C PRO A 31 -10.99 -1.64 -0.11
N GLN A 32 -11.72 -1.59 1.00
CA GLN A 32 -12.60 -0.48 1.33
C GLN A 32 -11.85 0.49 2.26
N GLY A 33 -11.81 1.78 1.90
CA GLY A 33 -11.22 2.83 2.73
C GLY A 33 -12.06 3.18 3.95
N ASN A 34 -11.41 3.67 5.01
CA ASN A 34 -12.07 4.17 6.20
C ASN A 34 -12.72 5.56 5.97
N ALA A 35 -13.34 6.13 7.00
CA ALA A 35 -14.05 7.41 6.90
C ALA A 35 -13.12 8.58 6.52
N GLU A 36 -11.88 8.55 6.99
CA GLU A 36 -10.85 9.56 6.71
C GLU A 36 -10.23 9.39 5.32
N ASN A 37 -10.18 8.16 4.81
CA ASN A 37 -9.50 7.77 3.58
C ASN A 37 -10.42 6.97 2.64
N PRO A 38 -11.60 7.50 2.25
CA PRO A 38 -12.60 6.72 1.52
C PRO A 38 -12.17 6.29 0.11
N TYR A 39 -11.20 7.01 -0.47
CA TYR A 39 -10.75 6.80 -1.85
C TYR A 39 -9.25 6.57 -2.00
N TYR A 40 -8.44 7.06 -1.06
CA TYR A 40 -6.98 6.96 -1.11
C TYR A 40 -6.46 6.27 0.13
N ILE A 41 -6.24 4.97 0.03
CA ILE A 41 -5.81 4.12 1.16
C ILE A 41 -4.31 3.86 1.13
N GLY A 42 -3.63 4.14 0.02
CA GLY A 42 -2.20 3.91 -0.18
C GLY A 42 -1.25 4.87 0.53
N GLY A 43 -1.78 5.84 1.27
CA GLY A 43 -0.97 6.72 2.11
C GLY A 43 -0.29 5.96 3.27
N PRO A 44 0.79 6.53 3.86
CA PRO A 44 1.39 5.95 5.06
C PRO A 44 0.35 5.91 6.19
N ALA A 45 0.21 4.74 6.83
CA ALA A 45 -0.72 4.52 7.95
C ALA A 45 -0.10 4.84 9.32
N GLY A 46 1.18 5.22 9.35
CA GLY A 46 1.89 5.64 10.55
C GLY A 46 3.40 5.72 10.31
N THR A 47 4.18 5.79 11.38
CA THR A 47 5.62 6.04 11.30
C THR A 47 6.36 5.28 12.40
N ILE A 48 7.57 4.86 12.09
CA ILE A 48 8.55 4.32 13.03
C ILE A 48 9.79 5.18 12.89
N ASP A 49 10.29 5.73 14.00
CA ASP A 49 11.48 6.58 14.03
C ASP A 49 12.62 5.82 14.72
N MET A 50 13.44 5.15 13.91
CA MET A 50 14.60 4.35 14.34
C MET A 50 15.80 4.59 13.42
N PRO A 51 16.40 5.79 13.43
CA PRO A 51 17.47 6.15 12.51
C PRO A 51 18.71 5.23 12.64
N GLU A 52 18.90 4.57 13.77
CA GLU A 52 19.97 3.59 13.98
C GLU A 52 19.87 2.35 13.05
N ILE A 53 18.69 2.07 12.49
CA ILE A 53 18.49 0.92 11.57
C ILE A 53 19.24 1.12 10.25
N ILE A 54 19.25 2.35 9.74
CA ILE A 54 19.90 2.71 8.47
C ILE A 54 21.35 3.18 8.69
N GLY A 55 21.67 3.73 9.86
CA GLY A 55 23.01 4.19 10.20
C GLY A 55 23.59 5.13 9.14
N SER A 56 24.72 4.76 8.55
CA SER A 56 25.39 5.52 7.48
C SER A 56 25.09 5.02 6.06
N ALA A 57 24.08 4.15 5.89
CA ALA A 57 23.72 3.61 4.59
C ALA A 57 23.31 4.72 3.62
N SER A 58 23.57 4.51 2.33
CA SER A 58 23.02 5.37 1.29
C SER A 58 21.55 5.03 1.08
N TYR A 59 20.76 5.96 0.53
CA TYR A 59 19.33 5.76 0.32
C TYR A 59 19.00 4.46 -0.43
N GLY A 60 19.79 4.14 -1.47
CA GLY A 60 19.62 2.92 -2.26
C GLY A 60 19.88 1.63 -1.48
N ASP A 61 20.64 1.71 -0.39
CA ASP A 61 21.07 0.58 0.43
C ASP A 61 20.27 0.44 1.73
N TYR A 62 19.25 1.29 1.96
CA TYR A 62 18.42 1.22 3.17
C TYR A 62 17.79 -0.16 3.37
N TYR A 63 17.37 -0.82 2.29
CA TYR A 63 16.82 -2.17 2.35
C TYR A 63 17.79 -3.17 2.98
N GLN A 64 19.08 -3.07 2.64
CA GLN A 64 20.11 -3.97 3.16
C GLN A 64 20.41 -3.65 4.62
N ALA A 65 20.48 -2.38 4.99
CA ALA A 65 20.67 -1.97 6.37
C ALA A 65 19.52 -2.47 7.28
N VAL A 66 18.28 -2.41 6.78
CA VAL A 66 17.11 -2.98 7.48
C VAL A 66 17.22 -4.50 7.62
N ASP A 67 17.57 -5.21 6.54
CA ASP A 67 17.71 -6.68 6.55
C ASP A 67 18.83 -7.15 7.50
N ASP A 68 19.97 -6.47 7.49
CA ASP A 68 21.09 -6.72 8.40
C ASP A 68 20.67 -6.48 9.86
N TRP A 69 19.91 -5.41 10.11
CA TRP A 69 19.43 -5.10 11.45
C TRP A 69 18.37 -6.12 11.92
N PHE A 70 17.45 -6.56 11.06
CA PHE A 70 16.50 -7.64 11.38
C PHE A 70 17.25 -8.92 11.75
N THR A 71 18.22 -9.32 10.94
CA THR A 71 19.06 -10.50 11.20
C THR A 71 19.80 -10.39 12.53
N LYS A 72 20.44 -9.25 12.80
CA LYS A 72 21.21 -9.00 14.03
C LYS A 72 20.34 -9.02 15.29
N ASN A 73 19.11 -8.53 15.19
CA ASN A 73 18.20 -8.39 16.34
C ASN A 73 17.16 -9.52 16.43
N ASN A 74 17.26 -10.55 15.59
CA ASN A 74 16.33 -11.67 15.51
C ASN A 74 14.86 -11.25 15.24
N VAL A 75 14.66 -10.20 14.44
CA VAL A 75 13.33 -9.80 13.97
C VAL A 75 12.99 -10.63 12.73
N ALA A 76 11.95 -11.46 12.81
CA ALA A 76 11.65 -12.46 11.80
C ALA A 76 10.84 -11.91 10.60
N SER A 77 10.19 -10.75 10.76
CA SER A 77 9.32 -10.18 9.74
C SER A 77 9.12 -8.67 9.85
N LEU A 78 8.70 -8.06 8.74
CA LEU A 78 8.24 -6.68 8.73
C LEU A 78 6.97 -6.50 9.59
N LYS A 79 6.05 -7.48 9.60
CA LYS A 79 4.89 -7.48 10.52
C LYS A 79 5.34 -7.38 11.98
N GLU A 80 6.30 -8.20 12.40
CA GLU A 80 6.86 -8.17 13.77
C GLU A 80 7.44 -6.79 14.07
N TYR A 81 8.32 -6.27 13.21
CA TYR A 81 8.91 -4.94 13.35
C TYR A 81 7.85 -3.84 13.55
N ILE A 82 6.82 -3.81 12.68
CA ILE A 82 5.74 -2.83 12.76
C ILE A 82 4.96 -2.98 14.06
N THR A 83 4.63 -4.20 14.48
CA THR A 83 3.85 -4.43 15.71
C THR A 83 4.65 -4.15 16.98
N THR A 84 5.97 -4.29 16.96
CA THR A 84 6.84 -4.05 18.12
C THR A 84 7.21 -2.58 18.28
N TYR A 85 7.52 -1.89 17.18
CA TYR A 85 8.10 -0.53 17.22
C TYR A 85 7.15 0.55 16.67
N GLY A 86 6.07 0.17 15.99
CA GLY A 86 5.06 1.08 15.46
C GLY A 86 4.30 1.82 16.55
N THR A 87 4.16 3.13 16.39
CA THR A 87 3.29 3.95 17.25
C THR A 87 2.22 4.66 16.42
N GLY A 88 1.01 4.75 16.97
CA GLY A 88 -0.12 5.41 16.29
C GLY A 88 -0.61 4.71 15.03
N ILE A 89 -0.25 3.43 14.81
CA ILE A 89 -0.71 2.64 13.65
C ILE A 89 -2.03 1.97 14.02
N SER A 90 -3.10 2.28 13.30
CA SER A 90 -4.36 1.56 13.46
C SER A 90 -4.22 0.13 12.92
N GLU A 91 -4.96 -0.82 13.51
CA GLU A 91 -4.95 -2.24 13.11
C GLU A 91 -5.18 -2.45 11.61
N CYS A 92 -6.01 -1.61 10.98
CA CYS A 92 -6.37 -1.70 9.56
C CYS A 92 -5.76 -0.56 8.71
N GLY A 93 -4.81 0.21 9.26
CA GLY A 93 -4.26 1.40 8.60
C GLY A 93 -5.36 2.34 8.09
N ASN A 94 -5.32 2.60 6.78
CA ASN A 94 -6.30 3.46 6.09
C ASN A 94 -7.55 2.71 5.59
N THR A 95 -7.68 1.41 5.88
CA THR A 95 -8.81 0.59 5.45
C THR A 95 -9.89 0.48 6.53
N GLU A 96 -11.13 0.24 6.09
CA GLU A 96 -12.28 0.04 6.97
C GLU A 96 -12.22 -1.32 7.66
N LYS A 97 -12.14 -1.32 8.99
CA LYS A 97 -12.04 -2.54 9.80
C LYS A 97 -13.23 -3.48 9.61
N LYS A 98 -14.43 -2.93 9.42
CA LYS A 98 -15.65 -3.72 9.13
C LYS A 98 -16.03 -3.64 7.65
N GLY A 99 -15.02 -3.55 6.78
CA GLY A 99 -15.20 -3.43 5.34
C GLY A 99 -15.76 -4.71 4.73
N THR A 100 -16.23 -4.60 3.48
CA THR A 100 -16.71 -5.77 2.73
C THR A 100 -15.55 -6.69 2.40
N ALA A 101 -15.58 -7.92 2.93
CA ALA A 101 -14.58 -8.95 2.65
C ALA A 101 -14.45 -9.17 1.12
N GLN A 102 -13.20 -9.17 0.63
CA GLN A 102 -12.89 -9.40 -0.76
C GLN A 102 -12.47 -10.86 -0.99
N ALA A 103 -12.73 -11.38 -2.19
CA ALA A 103 -12.23 -12.70 -2.57
C ALA A 103 -10.70 -12.67 -2.75
N VAL A 104 -10.03 -13.75 -2.33
CA VAL A 104 -8.63 -13.98 -2.67
C VAL A 104 -8.51 -14.11 -4.20
N PRO A 105 -7.60 -13.36 -4.87
CA PRO A 105 -7.42 -13.42 -6.31
C PRO A 105 -7.10 -14.84 -6.79
N SER A 106 -7.90 -15.37 -7.72
CA SER A 106 -7.75 -16.76 -8.18
C SER A 106 -6.53 -16.98 -9.07
N ASP A 107 -5.99 -15.92 -9.66
CA ASP A 107 -4.80 -15.96 -10.52
C ASP A 107 -3.48 -16.04 -9.73
N GLY A 108 -3.53 -15.92 -8.41
CA GLY A 108 -2.35 -16.04 -7.56
C GLY A 108 -1.59 -14.74 -7.37
N TYR A 109 -2.18 -13.59 -7.71
CA TYR A 109 -1.50 -12.30 -7.61
C TYR A 109 -2.36 -11.26 -6.89
N ALA A 110 -1.78 -10.65 -5.85
CA ALA A 110 -2.22 -9.33 -5.43
C ALA A 110 -1.67 -8.30 -6.41
N GLN A 111 -2.42 -7.23 -6.65
CA GLN A 111 -1.99 -6.14 -7.52
C GLN A 111 -1.94 -4.84 -6.76
N HIS A 112 -0.81 -4.18 -6.89
CA HIS A 112 -0.57 -2.83 -6.42
C HIS A 112 -0.43 -1.91 -7.63
N ASP A 113 -0.98 -0.70 -7.61
CA ASP A 113 -0.96 0.23 -8.76
C ASP A 113 0.45 0.48 -9.30
N THR A 114 1.41 0.72 -8.41
CA THR A 114 2.86 0.64 -8.60
C THR A 114 3.55 0.77 -7.25
N LEU A 115 4.64 0.05 -7.01
CA LEU A 115 5.47 0.23 -5.81
C LEU A 115 6.45 1.41 -5.93
N GLY A 116 6.31 2.20 -7.00
CA GLY A 116 7.16 3.34 -7.29
C GLY A 116 8.60 2.93 -7.59
N ASN A 117 9.49 3.89 -7.40
CA ASN A 117 10.92 3.81 -7.71
C ASN A 117 11.78 4.45 -6.62
N SER A 118 11.15 4.90 -5.54
CA SER A 118 11.78 5.75 -4.55
C SER A 118 11.69 5.20 -3.13
N HIS A 119 11.17 4.03 -2.82
CA HIS A 119 11.11 3.52 -1.43
C HIS A 119 11.72 2.12 -1.32
N PRO A 120 13.06 2.02 -1.21
CA PRO A 120 13.73 0.74 -1.01
C PRO A 120 13.45 0.21 0.39
N GLY A 121 13.01 -1.03 0.46
CA GLY A 121 12.72 -1.68 1.72
C GLY A 121 11.95 -2.99 1.54
N PRO A 122 11.81 -3.74 2.63
CA PRO A 122 11.08 -4.99 2.62
C PRO A 122 9.59 -4.74 2.42
N CYS A 123 8.90 -5.72 1.85
CA CYS A 123 7.45 -5.78 1.89
C CYS A 123 6.97 -7.21 2.08
N GLU A 124 5.77 -7.34 2.62
CA GLU A 124 5.16 -8.63 2.93
C GLU A 124 3.67 -8.59 2.61
N ILE A 125 3.12 -9.74 2.22
CA ILE A 125 1.67 -9.96 2.20
C ILE A 125 1.37 -11.07 3.18
N TRP A 126 0.34 -10.84 3.98
CA TRP A 126 -0.13 -11.76 5.01
C TRP A 126 -1.58 -12.13 4.75
N CYS A 127 -1.89 -13.39 4.99
CA CYS A 127 -3.25 -13.88 5.14
C CYS A 127 -3.37 -14.40 6.57
N ASP A 128 -4.09 -13.66 7.40
CA ASP A 128 -4.17 -13.83 8.84
C ASP A 128 -2.76 -13.89 9.48
N ASP A 129 -2.41 -15.03 10.06
CA ASP A 129 -1.11 -15.27 10.69
C ASP A 129 -0.09 -15.96 9.77
N THR A 130 -0.44 -16.17 8.49
CA THR A 130 0.45 -16.78 7.51
C THR A 130 1.02 -15.73 6.57
N ARG A 131 2.35 -15.58 6.57
CA ARG A 131 3.06 -14.78 5.55
C ARG A 131 3.01 -15.53 4.23
N VAL A 132 2.40 -14.91 3.22
CA VAL A 132 2.18 -15.51 1.89
C VAL A 132 3.06 -14.91 0.80
N PHE A 133 3.74 -13.81 1.11
CA PHE A 133 4.77 -13.18 0.28
C PHE A 133 5.76 -12.43 1.18
N HIS A 134 7.02 -12.42 0.78
CA HIS A 134 8.07 -11.59 1.37
C HIS A 134 9.14 -11.31 0.33
N ASP A 135 9.63 -10.08 0.30
CA ASP A 135 10.81 -9.65 -0.44
C ASP A 135 11.51 -8.54 0.35
N THR A 136 12.84 -8.51 0.32
CA THR A 136 13.66 -7.55 1.08
C THR A 136 13.79 -6.19 0.39
N ASN A 137 13.53 -6.09 -0.91
CA ASN A 137 13.65 -4.89 -1.72
C ASN A 137 12.59 -4.84 -2.84
N CYS A 138 11.35 -4.58 -2.44
CA CYS A 138 10.21 -4.65 -3.35
C CYS A 138 10.25 -3.62 -4.48
N VAL A 139 10.84 -2.44 -4.25
CA VAL A 139 10.99 -1.42 -5.30
C VAL A 139 11.88 -1.91 -6.45
N THR A 140 12.89 -2.73 -6.14
CA THR A 140 13.78 -3.31 -7.16
C THR A 140 13.10 -4.48 -7.85
N THR A 141 12.50 -5.40 -7.09
CA THR A 141 11.82 -6.59 -7.62
C THR A 141 10.66 -6.24 -8.56
N PHE A 142 9.89 -5.20 -8.24
CA PHE A 142 8.72 -4.78 -9.02
C PHE A 142 8.95 -3.52 -9.86
N SER A 143 10.22 -3.14 -10.07
CA SER A 143 10.59 -1.93 -10.80
C SER A 143 9.97 -1.90 -12.20
N GLY A 144 9.34 -0.78 -12.54
CA GLY A 144 8.71 -0.56 -13.85
C GLY A 144 7.37 -1.29 -14.05
N GLN A 145 6.85 -2.02 -13.05
CA GLN A 145 5.55 -2.66 -13.15
C GLN A 145 4.40 -1.72 -12.76
N SER A 146 3.38 -1.65 -13.61
CA SER A 146 2.11 -0.98 -13.30
C SER A 146 0.96 -1.69 -14.04
N PRO A 147 0.10 -2.46 -13.34
CA PRO A 147 0.20 -2.78 -11.92
C PRO A 147 1.37 -3.71 -11.61
N ALA A 148 1.95 -3.57 -10.41
CA ALA A 148 2.87 -4.55 -9.84
C ALA A 148 2.10 -5.81 -9.45
N LYS A 149 2.51 -6.96 -10.01
CA LYS A 149 1.88 -8.26 -9.73
C LYS A 149 2.67 -9.02 -8.67
N ILE A 150 2.19 -8.98 -7.44
CA ILE A 150 2.85 -9.59 -6.28
C ILE A 150 2.30 -11.01 -6.10
N PRO A 151 3.13 -12.06 -6.25
CA PRO A 151 2.66 -13.42 -6.13
C PRO A 151 2.22 -13.71 -4.70
N ILE A 152 1.07 -14.35 -4.54
CA ILE A 152 0.51 -14.75 -3.25
C ILE A 152 0.26 -16.26 -3.23
N CYS A 153 0.56 -16.90 -2.10
CA CYS A 153 0.20 -18.30 -1.88
C CYS A 153 -1.31 -18.44 -1.60
N ASN A 154 -2.11 -18.57 -2.67
CA ASN A 154 -3.58 -18.65 -2.59
C ASN A 154 -4.09 -19.74 -1.63
N THR A 155 -3.41 -20.88 -1.56
CA THR A 155 -3.80 -21.99 -0.69
C THR A 155 -3.60 -21.68 0.78
N ALA A 156 -2.59 -20.86 1.12
CA ALA A 156 -2.39 -20.36 2.48
C ALA A 156 -3.51 -19.38 2.86
N CYS A 157 -3.90 -18.48 1.94
CA CYS A 157 -4.99 -17.53 2.17
C CYS A 157 -6.38 -18.16 2.25
N ALA A 158 -6.60 -19.30 1.59
CA ALA A 158 -7.86 -20.02 1.66
C ALA A 158 -8.09 -20.73 3.02
N ARG A 159 -7.01 -21.10 3.73
CA ARG A 159 -7.07 -21.81 5.01
C ARG A 159 -7.43 -20.91 6.21
N GLY A 160 -7.28 -19.60 6.04
CA GLY A 160 -7.58 -18.60 7.06
C GLY A 160 -9.06 -18.32 7.34
N ARG A 161 -9.97 -18.72 6.43
CA ARG A 161 -11.42 -18.49 6.57
C ARG A 161 -12.14 -19.45 7.55
N GLY A 162 -11.45 -19.96 8.57
CA GLY A 162 -11.89 -21.13 9.33
C GLY A 162 -11.53 -21.20 10.81
N SER A 163 -11.28 -20.06 11.47
CA SER A 163 -11.09 -20.01 12.93
C SER A 163 -11.80 -18.81 13.55
#